data_AF-A0A368YZQ3-F1
#
_entry.id   AF-A0A368YZQ3-F1
#
_cell.length_a   1.000
_cell.length_b   1.000
_cell.length_c   1.000
_cell.angle_alpha   90.00
_cell.angle_beta   90.00
_cell.angle_gamma   90.00
#
_symmetry.space_group_name_H-M   'P 1'
#
loop_
_entity.id
_entity.type
_entity.pdbx_description
1 polymer ?
#
loop_
_entity_poly.entity_id
_entity_poly.type
_entity_poly.pdbx_seq_one_letter_code
_entity_poly.pdbx_strand_id
1 'polypeptide(L)'
;MDPTALVAGGLMALLFSVAIFNGDDDSPATDRDADELTLDPETGTVTGTGGDDVIDLDEPGSSTDGYMNVSAGGGNDTVTSEHGGMIFGEAGDDLLTVLNDNGGVTDGGAGNDVLNVTPIAGQVLGGEGNDTINYDGNESLPETGITVDAGAGDDVVNVESGFATLFGGTGNDTLSVTGEAGEQSSDGYIDLGDGHDLLILDGEVSHDFRLHDGEGDDTIRVLQATASPDESGVNVRWINSGAGNDVYEFTLSPDENAQHFDDPDAMGYAHAAIILDFEAGEDRLVVDPYSLAGDATYTGHELTLANSTGYQEVVFHYTHPDYPEGLAVSVAVTSGRITAEDIEITGAPTPAA
;
A
#
# COMPACT_ATOMS: atom_id res chain seq x y z
N MET A 1 22.61 -21.41 4.10
CA MET A 1 21.25 -21.92 3.83
C MET A 1 20.46 -20.67 3.57
N ASP A 2 20.10 -20.50 2.31
CA ASP A 2 19.58 -19.28 1.69
C ASP A 2 18.09 -19.11 2.07
N PRO A 3 17.60 -17.94 2.53
CA PRO A 3 16.22 -17.73 2.95
C PRO A 3 15.35 -17.06 1.85
N THR A 4 15.62 -17.32 0.57
CA THR A 4 14.93 -16.68 -0.58
C THR A 4 13.86 -17.58 -1.22
N ALA A 5 13.01 -18.21 -0.41
CA ALA A 5 11.91 -19.03 -0.93
C ALA A 5 10.68 -18.99 -0.03
N LEU A 6 10.04 -17.84 0.08
CA LEU A 6 8.65 -17.73 0.47
C LEU A 6 8.09 -16.44 -0.15
N VAL A 7 6.85 -16.49 -0.61
CA VAL A 7 6.14 -15.46 -1.39
C VAL A 7 6.45 -15.46 -2.89
N ALA A 8 6.15 -16.61 -3.51
CA ALA A 8 5.70 -16.67 -4.89
C ALA A 8 4.52 -17.65 -4.93
N GLY A 9 3.38 -17.24 -4.36
CA GLY A 9 2.09 -17.90 -4.58
C GLY A 9 1.53 -17.31 -5.88
N GLY A 10 1.53 -17.98 -7.02
CA GLY A 10 1.14 -19.37 -7.20
C GLY A 10 -0.37 -19.49 -7.22
N LEU A 11 -1.04 -18.73 -8.10
CA LEU A 11 -2.45 -18.87 -8.44
C LEU A 11 -2.73 -20.33 -8.80
N MET A 12 -3.30 -21.08 -7.87
CA MET A 12 -3.72 -22.46 -8.09
C MET A 12 -5.24 -22.48 -8.20
N ALA A 13 -5.75 -22.25 -9.42
CA ALA A 13 -7.16 -22.39 -9.73
C ALA A 13 -7.60 -23.86 -9.53
N LEU A 14 -8.36 -24.11 -8.47
CA LEU A 14 -9.11 -25.35 -8.28
C LEU A 14 -10.45 -25.21 -9.01
N LEU A 15 -10.47 -25.59 -10.29
CA LEU A 15 -11.71 -25.69 -11.07
C LEU A 15 -12.60 -26.81 -10.52
N PHE A 16 -13.65 -26.43 -9.79
CA PHE A 16 -14.82 -27.26 -9.55
C PHE A 16 -16.05 -26.55 -10.12
N SER A 17 -16.66 -27.14 -11.14
CA SER A 17 -17.86 -26.60 -11.81
C SER A 17 -19.10 -26.85 -10.96
N VAL A 18 -19.88 -25.80 -10.62
CA VAL A 18 -21.36 -25.86 -10.54
C VAL A 18 -21.96 -24.44 -10.72
N ALA A 19 -22.34 -24.10 -11.96
CA ALA A 19 -23.58 -23.34 -12.17
C ALA A 19 -24.69 -24.36 -12.45
N ILE A 20 -25.78 -24.37 -11.68
CA ILE A 20 -27.02 -25.08 -12.08
C ILE A 20 -28.17 -24.08 -12.07
N PHE A 21 -28.31 -23.34 -13.16
CA PHE A 21 -29.63 -22.86 -13.58
C PHE A 21 -30.23 -23.92 -14.50
N ASN A 22 -30.79 -25.00 -13.93
CA ASN A 22 -31.60 -25.94 -14.71
C ASN A 22 -33.00 -25.35 -14.93
N GLY A 23 -33.11 -24.47 -15.92
CA GLY A 23 -34.39 -24.14 -16.51
C GLY A 23 -34.88 -25.29 -17.39
N ASP A 24 -35.55 -26.28 -16.78
CA ASP A 24 -36.64 -27.11 -17.34
C ASP A 24 -36.80 -28.42 -16.53
N ASP A 25 -37.55 -28.42 -15.42
CA ASP A 25 -38.15 -29.67 -14.91
C ASP A 25 -39.51 -29.44 -14.19
N ASP A 26 -40.58 -29.79 -14.89
CA ASP A 26 -41.93 -29.99 -14.36
C ASP A 26 -41.94 -31.26 -13.45
N SER A 27 -41.55 -31.15 -12.18
CA SER A 27 -41.77 -32.20 -11.18
C SER A 27 -41.97 -31.64 -9.75
N PRO A 28 -42.93 -32.17 -8.96
CA PRO A 28 -43.38 -31.52 -7.73
C PRO A 28 -42.47 -31.83 -6.53
N ALA A 29 -42.24 -30.78 -5.74
CA ALA A 29 -41.37 -30.69 -4.57
C ALA A 29 -41.59 -31.73 -3.45
N THR A 30 -40.48 -32.16 -2.84
CA THR A 30 -40.40 -32.47 -1.40
C THR A 30 -39.03 -32.07 -0.84
N ASP A 31 -38.93 -30.81 -0.42
CA ASP A 31 -38.37 -30.33 0.85
C ASP A 31 -37.19 -31.11 1.50
N ARG A 32 -35.98 -30.61 1.22
CA ARG A 32 -34.89 -30.44 2.18
C ARG A 32 -34.16 -29.14 1.82
N ASP A 33 -34.45 -28.07 2.58
CA ASP A 33 -33.64 -26.87 2.81
C ASP A 33 -32.61 -26.52 1.71
N ALA A 34 -33.11 -26.04 0.57
CA ALA A 34 -32.30 -25.42 -0.46
C ALA A 34 -32.58 -23.91 -0.40
N ASP A 35 -31.86 -23.20 0.46
CA ASP A 35 -31.57 -21.81 0.14
C ASP A 35 -30.68 -21.87 -1.11
N GLU A 36 -31.24 -21.49 -2.25
CA GLU A 36 -30.60 -21.58 -3.56
C GLU A 36 -30.19 -20.17 -3.97
N LEU A 37 -28.98 -20.02 -4.52
CA LEU A 37 -28.51 -18.76 -5.10
C LEU A 37 -29.58 -18.19 -6.02
N THR A 38 -29.85 -16.89 -5.93
CA THR A 38 -30.83 -16.21 -6.77
C THR A 38 -30.15 -15.29 -7.78
N LEU A 39 -30.74 -15.19 -8.98
CA LEU A 39 -30.32 -14.26 -10.02
C LEU A 39 -31.48 -13.32 -10.35
N ASP A 40 -31.24 -12.02 -10.21
CA ASP A 40 -32.13 -10.99 -10.73
C ASP A 40 -31.72 -10.65 -12.18
N PRO A 41 -32.49 -11.07 -13.21
CA PRO A 41 -32.16 -10.80 -14.60
C PRO A 41 -32.37 -9.33 -15.01
N GLU A 42 -33.04 -8.51 -14.20
CA GLU A 42 -33.22 -7.08 -14.46
C GLU A 42 -32.00 -6.27 -13.99
N THR A 43 -31.38 -6.65 -12.88
CA THR A 43 -30.20 -5.97 -12.31
C THR A 43 -28.89 -6.69 -12.57
N GLY A 44 -28.94 -7.95 -13.00
CA GLY A 44 -27.77 -8.80 -13.15
C GLY A 44 -27.12 -9.19 -11.83
N THR A 45 -27.87 -9.14 -10.72
CA THR A 45 -27.36 -9.42 -9.38
C THR A 45 -27.50 -10.90 -9.04
N VAL A 46 -26.40 -11.51 -8.59
CA VAL A 46 -26.42 -12.81 -7.92
C VAL A 46 -26.49 -12.57 -6.41
N THR A 47 -27.44 -13.21 -5.73
CA THR A 47 -27.57 -13.16 -4.27
C THR A 47 -27.42 -14.55 -3.70
N GLY A 48 -26.47 -14.72 -2.78
CA GLY A 48 -26.30 -15.94 -2.02
C GLY A 48 -27.26 -16.07 -0.84
N THR A 49 -26.87 -16.87 0.12
CA THR A 49 -27.74 -17.41 1.17
C THR A 49 -27.26 -16.94 2.55
N GLY A 50 -27.62 -17.66 3.61
CA GLY A 50 -27.11 -17.42 4.94
C GLY A 50 -26.05 -18.43 5.39
N GLY A 51 -25.54 -19.25 4.48
CA GLY A 51 -24.40 -20.12 4.74
C GLY A 51 -23.43 -20.11 3.57
N ASP A 52 -22.28 -20.75 3.78
CA ASP A 52 -21.12 -20.74 2.88
C ASP A 52 -21.48 -21.07 1.42
N ASP A 53 -21.36 -20.07 0.55
CA ASP A 53 -21.68 -20.10 -0.87
C ASP A 53 -20.44 -20.07 -1.77
N VAL A 54 -20.57 -20.62 -2.97
CA VAL A 54 -19.55 -20.55 -4.02
C VAL A 54 -20.18 -19.94 -5.26
N ILE A 55 -19.76 -18.72 -5.60
CA ILE A 55 -20.30 -17.91 -6.68
C ILE A 55 -19.19 -17.70 -7.73
N ASP A 56 -19.38 -18.29 -8.91
CA ASP A 56 -18.44 -18.18 -10.04
C ASP A 56 -19.16 -17.52 -11.22
N LEU A 57 -18.69 -16.34 -11.62
CA LEU A 57 -19.25 -15.56 -12.72
C LEU A 57 -18.48 -15.74 -14.06
N ASP A 58 -17.49 -16.63 -14.12
CA ASP A 58 -16.52 -16.74 -15.22
C ASP A 58 -16.92 -17.75 -16.32
N GLU A 59 -18.22 -17.96 -16.53
CA GLU A 59 -18.72 -18.97 -17.47
C GLU A 59 -18.30 -18.70 -18.94
N PRO A 60 -17.51 -19.58 -19.58
CA PRO A 60 -17.03 -19.39 -20.95
C PRO A 60 -18.19 -19.54 -21.95
N GLY A 61 -18.65 -18.42 -22.50
CA GLY A 61 -19.70 -18.37 -23.51
C GLY A 61 -20.92 -17.53 -23.14
N SER A 62 -20.94 -16.94 -21.94
CA SER A 62 -21.87 -15.86 -21.60
C SER A 62 -21.50 -14.61 -22.41
N SER A 63 -22.44 -14.11 -23.23
CA SER A 63 -22.25 -12.85 -23.93
C SER A 63 -22.23 -11.71 -22.89
N THR A 64 -21.03 -11.21 -22.58
CA THR A 64 -20.67 -9.82 -22.22
C THR A 64 -21.85 -8.87 -21.90
N ASP A 65 -21.81 -8.31 -20.67
CA ASP A 65 -22.38 -7.02 -20.20
C ASP A 65 -23.42 -7.09 -19.05
N GLY A 66 -23.77 -8.27 -18.52
CA GLY A 66 -24.95 -8.42 -17.65
C GLY A 66 -24.72 -8.60 -16.15
N TYR A 67 -23.77 -9.45 -15.74
CA TYR A 67 -23.64 -9.87 -14.34
C TYR A 67 -22.48 -9.13 -13.68
N MET A 68 -22.79 -7.99 -13.08
CA MET A 68 -21.79 -7.13 -12.47
C MET A 68 -21.92 -7.08 -10.94
N ASN A 69 -22.97 -7.67 -10.36
CA ASN A 69 -23.24 -7.48 -8.94
C ASN A 69 -23.39 -8.80 -8.19
N VAL A 70 -22.75 -8.91 -7.04
CA VAL A 70 -22.84 -10.03 -6.11
C VAL A 70 -23.15 -9.50 -4.72
N SER A 71 -24.04 -10.20 -4.02
CA SER A 71 -24.28 -10.08 -2.58
C SER A 71 -24.21 -11.52 -2.06
N ALA A 72 -23.09 -11.89 -1.44
CA ALA A 72 -22.82 -13.28 -1.10
C ALA A 72 -23.66 -13.73 0.11
N GLY A 73 -23.83 -12.85 1.09
CA GLY A 73 -24.86 -12.99 2.10
C GLY A 73 -24.26 -13.28 3.47
N GLY A 74 -24.82 -14.26 4.17
CA GLY A 74 -24.20 -14.74 5.41
C GLY A 74 -23.42 -16.02 5.16
N GLY A 75 -22.37 -16.28 5.93
CA GLY A 75 -21.54 -17.46 5.76
C GLY A 75 -20.18 -17.11 5.21
N ASN A 76 -19.30 -18.10 5.12
CA ASN A 76 -17.96 -17.88 4.59
C ASN A 76 -17.96 -18.18 3.10
N ASP A 77 -18.07 -17.15 2.28
CA ASP A 77 -18.37 -17.26 0.86
C ASP A 77 -17.11 -17.21 0.00
N THR A 78 -17.20 -17.76 -1.20
CA THR A 78 -16.15 -17.65 -2.22
C THR A 78 -16.74 -17.10 -3.50
N VAL A 79 -16.31 -15.90 -3.89
CA VAL A 79 -16.76 -15.20 -5.09
C VAL A 79 -15.60 -15.06 -6.08
N THR A 80 -15.81 -15.48 -7.32
CA THR A 80 -14.87 -15.24 -8.43
C THR A 80 -15.58 -14.52 -9.57
N SER A 81 -15.00 -13.41 -10.04
CA SER A 81 -15.55 -12.60 -11.13
C SER A 81 -14.48 -12.03 -12.05
N GLU A 82 -14.63 -12.24 -13.36
CA GLU A 82 -13.72 -11.78 -14.42
C GLU A 82 -13.85 -10.28 -14.73
N HIS A 83 -14.94 -9.64 -14.31
CA HIS A 83 -15.27 -8.24 -14.60
C HIS A 83 -15.80 -7.52 -13.35
N GLY A 84 -15.39 -6.27 -13.17
CA GLY A 84 -15.86 -5.41 -12.08
C GLY A 84 -17.35 -5.08 -12.06
N GLY A 85 -17.82 -4.80 -10.86
CA GLY A 85 -19.10 -4.17 -10.55
C GLY A 85 -19.30 -4.05 -9.03
N MET A 86 -20.48 -4.33 -8.48
CA MET A 86 -20.71 -4.25 -7.03
C MET A 86 -20.65 -5.65 -6.39
N ILE A 87 -19.52 -6.00 -5.78
CA ILE A 87 -19.28 -7.33 -5.21
C ILE A 87 -19.16 -7.18 -3.69
N PHE A 88 -20.10 -7.78 -2.97
CA PHE A 88 -20.18 -7.76 -1.50
C PHE A 88 -20.07 -9.17 -0.94
N GLY A 89 -19.13 -9.41 -0.03
CA GLY A 89 -19.09 -10.63 0.82
C GLY A 89 -20.20 -10.63 1.87
N GLU A 90 -20.40 -9.47 2.49
CA GLU A 90 -21.38 -9.19 3.54
C GLU A 90 -20.99 -9.72 4.92
N ALA A 91 -21.37 -10.94 5.33
CA ALA A 91 -21.13 -11.38 6.71
C ALA A 91 -20.55 -12.79 6.79
N GLY A 92 -19.34 -12.91 7.30
CA GLY A 92 -18.57 -14.15 7.41
C GLY A 92 -17.15 -13.91 6.90
N ASP A 93 -16.28 -14.91 7.00
CA ASP A 93 -14.91 -14.77 6.48
C ASP A 93 -14.90 -15.15 4.99
N ASP A 94 -14.88 -14.16 4.11
CA ASP A 94 -15.10 -14.29 2.67
C ASP A 94 -13.81 -14.29 1.85
N LEU A 95 -13.88 -14.91 0.66
CA LEU A 95 -12.83 -14.87 -0.35
C LEU A 95 -13.37 -14.27 -1.64
N LEU A 96 -12.98 -13.03 -1.94
CA LEU A 96 -13.40 -12.30 -3.13
C LEU A 96 -12.23 -12.21 -4.11
N THR A 97 -12.38 -12.80 -5.31
CA THR A 97 -11.41 -12.68 -6.40
C THR A 97 -12.06 -11.95 -7.57
N VAL A 98 -11.64 -10.71 -7.79
CA VAL A 98 -12.21 -9.81 -8.81
C VAL A 98 -11.13 -9.40 -9.79
N LEU A 99 -11.32 -9.81 -11.05
CA LEU A 99 -10.43 -9.47 -12.15
C LEU A 99 -11.04 -8.31 -12.93
N ASN A 100 -10.19 -7.42 -13.45
CA ASN A 100 -10.58 -6.30 -14.31
C ASN A 100 -11.72 -5.44 -13.73
N ASP A 101 -11.55 -4.91 -12.51
CA ASP A 101 -12.54 -4.00 -11.95
C ASP A 101 -12.58 -2.68 -12.73
N ASN A 102 -13.65 -2.37 -13.46
CA ASN A 102 -13.76 -1.18 -14.31
C ASN A 102 -14.84 -0.20 -13.80
N GLY A 103 -14.67 0.24 -12.55
CA GLY A 103 -15.44 1.30 -11.89
C GLY A 103 -16.39 0.81 -10.81
N GLY A 104 -16.11 -0.33 -10.17
CA GLY A 104 -16.95 -1.00 -9.18
C GLY A 104 -16.56 -0.76 -7.71
N VAL A 105 -17.19 -1.55 -6.84
CA VAL A 105 -16.87 -1.70 -5.41
C VAL A 105 -16.71 -3.18 -5.13
N THR A 106 -15.58 -3.56 -4.56
CA THR A 106 -15.38 -4.86 -3.93
C THR A 106 -15.29 -4.63 -2.43
N ASP A 107 -16.17 -5.25 -1.66
CA ASP A 107 -16.34 -4.99 -0.23
C ASP A 107 -16.48 -6.33 0.50
N GLY A 108 -15.56 -6.62 1.43
CA GLY A 108 -15.56 -7.84 2.23
C GLY A 108 -16.78 -7.87 3.15
N GLY A 109 -16.96 -6.82 3.93
CA GLY A 109 -18.11 -6.65 4.81
C GLY A 109 -17.72 -6.86 6.26
N ALA A 110 -18.26 -7.87 6.92
CA ALA A 110 -17.97 -8.17 8.32
C ALA A 110 -17.41 -9.59 8.45
N GLY A 111 -16.18 -9.73 8.92
CA GLY A 111 -15.45 -10.98 8.99
C GLY A 111 -13.98 -10.74 8.68
N ASN A 112 -13.19 -11.80 8.62
CA ASN A 112 -11.78 -11.69 8.22
C ASN A 112 -11.66 -12.09 6.76
N ASP A 113 -11.74 -11.10 5.88
CA ASP A 113 -11.92 -11.31 4.46
C ASP A 113 -10.60 -11.33 3.70
N VAL A 114 -10.60 -11.99 2.55
CA VAL A 114 -9.47 -12.00 1.61
C VAL A 114 -9.94 -11.47 0.27
N LEU A 115 -9.47 -10.28 -0.09
CA LEU A 115 -9.81 -9.60 -1.33
C LEU A 115 -8.61 -9.63 -2.27
N ASN A 116 -8.76 -10.31 -3.41
CA ASN A 116 -7.76 -10.33 -4.48
C ASN A 116 -8.32 -9.57 -5.68
N VAL A 117 -7.81 -8.35 -5.90
CA VAL A 117 -8.36 -7.41 -6.89
C VAL A 117 -7.28 -6.96 -7.86
N THR A 118 -7.48 -7.20 -9.14
CA THR A 118 -6.63 -6.65 -10.23
C THR A 118 -7.49 -5.63 -11.00
N PRO A 119 -7.20 -4.32 -10.96
CA PRO A 119 -8.16 -3.31 -11.35
C PRO A 119 -7.85 -2.64 -12.69
N ILE A 120 -8.90 -1.97 -13.15
CA ILE A 120 -8.97 -0.90 -14.13
C ILE A 120 -9.93 0.18 -13.55
N ALA A 121 -9.62 0.71 -12.35
CA ALA A 121 -10.39 1.68 -11.54
C ALA A 121 -11.54 1.14 -10.65
N GLY A 122 -11.64 1.54 -9.37
CA GLY A 122 -12.70 1.11 -8.43
C GLY A 122 -12.45 1.46 -6.96
N GLN A 123 -13.27 0.92 -6.06
CA GLN A 123 -13.07 0.94 -4.60
C GLN A 123 -12.91 -0.49 -4.08
N VAL A 124 -11.93 -0.70 -3.20
CA VAL A 124 -11.71 -1.97 -2.50
C VAL A 124 -11.79 -1.70 -1.01
N LEU A 125 -12.74 -2.35 -0.34
CA LEU A 125 -13.07 -2.14 1.07
C LEU A 125 -12.93 -3.47 1.81
N GLY A 126 -12.15 -3.53 2.89
CA GLY A 126 -12.09 -4.71 3.75
C GLY A 126 -13.38 -4.82 4.58
N GLY A 127 -13.57 -3.85 5.48
CA GLY A 127 -14.79 -3.71 6.26
C GLY A 127 -14.52 -3.83 7.76
N GLU A 128 -15.33 -4.60 8.49
CA GLU A 128 -15.07 -4.93 9.90
C GLU A 128 -14.39 -6.31 10.01
N GLY A 129 -13.27 -6.39 10.71
CA GLY A 129 -12.52 -7.62 10.95
C GLY A 129 -11.10 -7.52 10.39
N ASN A 130 -10.30 -8.57 10.52
CA ASN A 130 -8.89 -8.51 10.14
C ASN A 130 -8.72 -9.00 8.70
N ASP A 131 -8.68 -8.07 7.77
CA ASP A 131 -8.76 -8.33 6.35
C ASP A 131 -7.38 -8.47 5.70
N THR A 132 -7.33 -9.18 4.58
CA THR A 132 -6.17 -9.23 3.69
C THR A 132 -6.57 -8.75 2.31
N ILE A 133 -6.09 -7.57 1.93
CA ILE A 133 -6.34 -6.97 0.62
C ILE A 133 -5.09 -7.08 -0.23
N ASN A 134 -5.19 -7.79 -1.35
CA ASN A 134 -4.17 -7.87 -2.38
C ASN A 134 -4.67 -7.14 -3.62
N TYR A 135 -4.12 -5.96 -3.86
CA TYR A 135 -4.47 -5.07 -4.95
C TYR A 135 -3.30 -4.99 -5.93
N ASP A 136 -3.55 -5.29 -7.20
CA ASP A 136 -2.53 -5.28 -8.27
C ASP A 136 -2.90 -4.28 -9.36
N GLY A 137 -2.51 -3.02 -9.21
CA GLY A 137 -2.74 -1.92 -10.15
C GLY A 137 -2.07 -2.14 -11.51
N ASN A 138 -2.69 -1.64 -12.58
CA ASN A 138 -2.16 -1.77 -13.93
C ASN A 138 -1.54 -0.46 -14.41
N GLU A 139 -0.21 -0.42 -14.47
CA GLU A 139 0.61 0.72 -14.94
C GLU A 139 0.18 1.34 -16.30
N SER A 140 -0.62 0.65 -17.11
CA SER A 140 -0.99 1.08 -18.46
C SER A 140 -2.18 2.05 -18.55
N LEU A 141 -2.87 2.38 -17.45
CA LEU A 141 -4.05 3.26 -17.47
C LEU A 141 -3.89 4.46 -16.52
N PRO A 142 -4.48 5.62 -16.85
CA PRO A 142 -4.51 6.76 -15.93
C PRO A 142 -5.46 6.43 -14.76
N GLU A 143 -4.91 5.83 -13.71
CA GLU A 143 -5.61 5.39 -12.52
C GLU A 143 -5.94 6.57 -11.61
N THR A 144 -6.91 7.39 -12.02
CA THR A 144 -7.43 8.46 -11.18
C THR A 144 -8.62 7.94 -10.36
N GLY A 145 -8.52 8.04 -9.02
CA GLY A 145 -9.65 7.86 -8.11
C GLY A 145 -9.84 6.45 -7.53
N ILE A 146 -8.77 5.64 -7.48
CA ILE A 146 -8.81 4.32 -6.85
C ILE A 146 -8.60 4.47 -5.35
N THR A 147 -9.55 3.94 -4.57
CA THR A 147 -9.49 3.91 -3.11
C THR A 147 -9.39 2.48 -2.64
N VAL A 148 -8.38 2.21 -1.81
CA VAL A 148 -8.29 0.98 -1.01
C VAL A 148 -8.44 1.41 0.45
N ASP A 149 -9.38 0.79 1.17
CA ASP A 149 -9.69 1.10 2.57
C ASP A 149 -9.83 -0.23 3.32
N ALA A 150 -8.93 -0.51 4.27
CA ALA A 150 -8.94 -1.79 4.97
C ALA A 150 -10.08 -1.85 5.99
N GLY A 151 -10.33 -0.75 6.69
CA GLY A 151 -11.51 -0.58 7.53
C GLY A 151 -11.17 -0.71 9.01
N ALA A 152 -11.85 -1.58 9.73
CA ALA A 152 -11.65 -1.72 11.17
C ALA A 152 -11.19 -3.13 11.51
N GLY A 153 -9.96 -3.27 12.00
CA GLY A 153 -9.33 -4.54 12.32
C GLY A 153 -7.83 -4.40 12.33
N ASP A 154 -7.11 -5.49 12.56
CA ASP A 154 -5.67 -5.50 12.30
C ASP A 154 -5.45 -6.05 10.88
N ASP A 155 -5.32 -5.15 9.90
CA ASP A 155 -5.41 -5.47 8.48
C ASP A 155 -4.05 -5.64 7.79
N VAL A 156 -4.06 -6.36 6.67
CA VAL A 156 -2.89 -6.49 5.78
C VAL A 156 -3.26 -6.05 4.38
N VAL A 157 -2.62 -4.99 3.89
CA VAL A 157 -2.87 -4.45 2.55
C VAL A 157 -1.59 -4.50 1.72
N ASN A 158 -1.63 -5.22 0.61
CA ASN A 158 -0.56 -5.31 -0.36
C ASN A 158 -1.01 -4.64 -1.66
N VAL A 159 -0.30 -3.59 -2.08
CA VAL A 159 -0.61 -2.80 -3.27
C VAL A 159 0.57 -2.84 -4.23
N GLU A 160 0.37 -3.40 -5.42
CA GLU A 160 1.34 -3.36 -6.51
C GLU A 160 0.96 -2.26 -7.51
N SER A 161 1.62 -1.10 -7.42
CA SER A 161 1.38 0.10 -8.22
C SER A 161 -0.07 0.65 -8.19
N GLY A 162 -0.29 1.81 -8.79
CA GLY A 162 -1.60 2.17 -9.32
C GLY A 162 -2.75 2.47 -8.35
N PHE A 163 -2.48 3.00 -7.15
CA PHE A 163 -3.52 3.52 -6.26
C PHE A 163 -3.54 5.06 -6.28
N ALA A 164 -4.71 5.64 -5.96
CA ALA A 164 -4.82 7.07 -5.69
C ALA A 164 -4.90 7.36 -4.18
N THR A 165 -5.58 6.50 -3.42
CA THR A 165 -5.81 6.69 -2.00
C THR A 165 -5.80 5.35 -1.28
N LEU A 166 -5.07 5.27 -0.18
CA LEU A 166 -4.94 4.07 0.65
C LEU A 166 -5.23 4.44 2.11
N PHE A 167 -6.16 3.72 2.74
CA PHE A 167 -6.52 3.85 4.15
C PHE A 167 -6.26 2.52 4.87
N GLY A 168 -5.56 2.54 6.00
CA GLY A 168 -5.52 1.42 6.96
C GLY A 168 -6.84 1.35 7.72
N GLY A 169 -7.12 2.39 8.51
CA GLY A 169 -8.40 2.59 9.17
C GLY A 169 -8.23 2.57 10.69
N THR A 170 -8.81 1.60 11.40
CA THR A 170 -8.60 1.49 12.85
C THR A 170 -8.11 0.10 13.22
N GLY A 171 -7.10 0.02 14.08
CA GLY A 171 -6.44 -1.21 14.49
C GLY A 171 -4.98 -1.18 14.05
N ASN A 172 -4.23 -2.27 14.21
CA ASN A 172 -2.79 -2.26 13.91
C ASN A 172 -2.54 -2.81 12.52
N ASP A 173 -2.40 -1.93 11.55
CA ASP A 173 -2.41 -2.29 10.14
C ASP A 173 -1.00 -2.47 9.58
N THR A 174 -0.87 -3.33 8.57
CA THR A 174 0.35 -3.48 7.79
C THR A 174 0.08 -3.21 6.32
N LEU A 175 0.58 -2.09 5.83
CA LEU A 175 0.42 -1.64 4.45
C LEU A 175 1.77 -1.80 3.72
N SER A 176 1.78 -2.55 2.63
CA SER A 176 2.95 -2.74 1.78
C SER A 176 2.65 -2.27 0.37
N VAL A 177 3.37 -1.24 -0.07
CA VAL A 177 3.26 -0.68 -1.41
C VAL A 177 4.53 -1.02 -2.18
N THR A 178 4.35 -1.80 -3.25
CA THR A 178 5.42 -2.20 -4.17
C THR A 178 5.21 -1.57 -5.55
N GLY A 179 6.30 -1.12 -6.20
CA GLY A 179 6.25 -0.54 -7.57
C GLY A 179 6.13 0.99 -7.62
N GLU A 180 5.84 1.53 -8.81
CA GLU A 180 5.72 2.98 -9.08
C GLU A 180 4.44 3.56 -8.45
N ALA A 181 4.43 3.73 -7.13
CA ALA A 181 3.35 4.44 -6.44
C ALA A 181 3.39 5.92 -6.82
N GLY A 182 2.31 6.47 -7.37
CA GLY A 182 2.14 7.92 -7.56
C GLY A 182 2.81 8.56 -8.78
N GLU A 183 3.44 7.82 -9.71
CA GLU A 183 4.01 8.43 -10.93
C GLU A 183 2.93 8.98 -11.87
N GLN A 184 1.71 8.44 -11.81
CA GLN A 184 0.60 8.82 -12.70
C GLN A 184 -0.49 9.67 -12.01
N SER A 185 -0.44 9.83 -10.69
CA SER A 185 -1.39 10.62 -9.90
C SER A 185 -0.62 11.60 -9.02
N SER A 186 -0.66 12.89 -9.36
CA SER A 186 -0.08 13.99 -8.58
C SER A 186 -0.74 14.21 -7.20
N ASP A 187 -1.46 13.21 -6.68
CA ASP A 187 -2.38 13.28 -5.55
C ASP A 187 -2.39 11.99 -4.70
N GLY A 188 -1.38 11.12 -4.81
CA GLY A 188 -1.26 9.93 -3.96
C GLY A 188 -1.40 10.29 -2.48
N TYR A 189 -2.30 9.61 -1.78
CA TYR A 189 -2.58 9.84 -0.36
C TYR A 189 -2.63 8.51 0.39
N ILE A 190 -1.86 8.42 1.46
CA ILE A 190 -1.88 7.30 2.39
C ILE A 190 -2.28 7.85 3.75
N ASP A 191 -3.23 7.18 4.39
CA ASP A 191 -3.67 7.40 5.78
C ASP A 191 -3.58 6.05 6.49
N LEU A 192 -2.77 5.90 7.54
CA LEU A 192 -2.72 4.62 8.26
C LEU A 192 -3.90 4.52 9.26
N GLY A 193 -4.18 5.59 9.99
CA GLY A 193 -5.39 5.76 10.79
C GLY A 193 -5.11 5.70 12.30
N ASP A 194 -5.98 5.05 13.07
CA ASP A 194 -5.78 4.89 14.51
C ASP A 194 -5.16 3.51 14.77
N GLY A 195 -3.98 3.39 15.36
CA GLY A 195 -3.31 2.09 15.40
C GLY A 195 -1.86 2.10 15.83
N HIS A 196 -1.23 0.93 15.75
CA HIS A 196 0.23 0.84 15.70
C HIS A 196 0.59 0.28 14.35
N ASP A 197 0.75 1.16 13.38
CA ASP A 197 0.73 0.81 11.98
C ASP A 197 2.13 0.63 11.41
N LEU A 198 2.22 -0.18 10.37
CA LEU A 198 3.45 -0.40 9.62
C LEU A 198 3.19 -0.12 8.14
N LEU A 199 3.76 0.98 7.64
CA LEU A 199 3.85 1.22 6.20
C LEU A 199 5.22 0.78 5.67
N ILE A 200 5.22 -0.03 4.62
CA ILE A 200 6.40 -0.43 3.86
C ILE A 200 6.27 0.09 2.43
N LEU A 201 7.25 0.90 2.05
CA LEU A 201 7.41 1.45 0.71
C LEU A 201 8.62 0.79 0.05
N ASP A 202 8.36 -0.14 -0.87
CA ASP A 202 9.35 -0.97 -1.54
C ASP A 202 9.30 -0.79 -3.06
N GLY A 203 10.06 0.18 -3.57
CA GLY A 203 10.16 0.48 -5.00
C GLY A 203 10.61 1.92 -5.27
N GLU A 204 10.66 2.30 -6.55
CA GLU A 204 10.76 3.70 -6.97
C GLU A 204 9.41 4.39 -6.72
N VAL A 205 9.09 4.58 -5.44
CA VAL A 205 7.88 5.30 -5.02
C VAL A 205 8.05 6.74 -5.48
N SER A 206 7.12 7.24 -6.30
CA SER A 206 7.08 8.64 -6.73
C SER A 206 7.26 9.55 -5.54
N HIS A 207 7.94 10.66 -5.74
CA HIS A 207 8.15 11.61 -4.67
C HIS A 207 6.90 12.48 -4.39
N ASP A 208 5.78 12.25 -5.10
CA ASP A 208 4.54 13.03 -5.04
C ASP A 208 3.38 12.35 -4.29
N PHE A 209 3.60 11.92 -3.05
CA PHE A 209 2.50 11.49 -2.18
C PHE A 209 2.57 12.10 -0.79
N ARG A 210 1.38 12.26 -0.20
CA ARG A 210 1.17 12.67 1.19
C ARG A 210 0.90 11.42 2.02
N LEU A 211 1.57 11.34 3.16
CA LEU A 211 1.39 10.28 4.13
C LEU A 211 0.96 10.91 5.45
N HIS A 212 -0.17 10.47 5.97
CA HIS A 212 -0.58 10.63 7.35
C HIS A 212 -0.61 9.25 8.00
N ASP A 213 0.03 9.05 9.15
CA ASP A 213 -0.01 7.78 9.89
C ASP A 213 -1.11 7.80 10.96
N GLY A 214 -1.31 8.88 11.70
CA GLY A 214 -2.50 9.09 12.54
C GLY A 214 -2.24 8.99 14.04
N GLU A 215 -3.06 8.25 14.80
CA GLU A 215 -2.86 8.09 16.25
C GLU A 215 -2.19 6.75 16.57
N GLY A 216 -1.12 6.79 17.36
CA GLY A 216 -0.46 5.64 17.97
C GLY A 216 1.02 5.56 17.58
N ASP A 217 1.73 4.53 18.02
CA ASP A 217 3.18 4.41 17.74
C ASP A 217 3.39 3.72 16.39
N ASP A 218 3.67 4.49 15.35
CA ASP A 218 3.69 4.01 13.97
C ASP A 218 5.10 3.78 13.43
N THR A 219 5.21 3.00 12.35
CA THR A 219 6.49 2.77 11.65
C THR A 219 6.33 2.95 10.14
N ILE A 220 7.09 3.89 9.59
CA ILE A 220 7.17 4.15 8.15
C ILE A 220 8.52 3.69 7.64
N ARG A 221 8.55 2.66 6.80
CA ARG A 221 9.77 2.07 6.24
C ARG A 221 9.87 2.31 4.74
N VAL A 222 10.94 2.98 4.31
CA VAL A 222 11.27 3.24 2.91
C VAL A 222 12.54 2.48 2.53
N LEU A 223 12.42 1.46 1.69
CA LEU A 223 13.51 0.55 1.36
C LEU A 223 14.43 1.05 0.23
N GLN A 224 13.99 1.97 -0.61
CA GLN A 224 14.79 2.54 -1.71
C GLN A 224 14.70 4.07 -1.70
N ALA A 225 15.16 4.67 -0.61
CA ALA A 225 15.06 6.11 -0.40
C ALA A 225 16.11 6.86 -1.25
N THR A 226 15.71 7.27 -2.46
CA THR A 226 16.48 8.15 -3.35
C THR A 226 16.23 9.61 -3.01
N ALA A 227 17.23 10.46 -3.31
CA ALA A 227 17.11 11.90 -3.11
C ALA A 227 16.29 12.52 -4.24
N SER A 228 15.44 13.50 -3.91
CA SER A 228 14.82 14.38 -4.91
C SER A 228 15.63 15.67 -5.04
N PRO A 229 16.00 16.08 -6.27
CA PRO A 229 16.77 17.30 -6.49
C PRO A 229 15.89 18.56 -6.46
N ASP A 230 14.56 18.40 -6.46
CA ASP A 230 13.64 19.54 -6.36
C ASP A 230 13.45 19.95 -4.90
N GLU A 231 14.35 20.82 -4.45
CA GLU A 231 14.35 21.44 -3.12
C GLU A 231 13.08 22.30 -2.84
N SER A 232 12.23 22.54 -3.85
CA SER A 232 11.01 23.37 -3.72
C SER A 232 9.75 22.61 -3.29
N GLY A 233 9.86 21.31 -2.99
CA GLY A 233 8.82 20.51 -2.35
C GLY A 233 7.78 19.93 -3.30
N VAL A 234 8.00 19.97 -4.62
CA VAL A 234 7.03 19.46 -5.60
C VAL A 234 7.33 18.03 -6.05
N ASN A 235 8.27 17.37 -5.39
CA ASN A 235 8.72 16.00 -5.62
C ASN A 235 9.37 15.49 -4.33
N VAL A 236 8.75 15.64 -3.16
CA VAL A 236 9.32 15.11 -1.90
C VAL A 236 8.23 14.46 -1.07
N ARG A 237 8.54 13.29 -0.50
CA ARG A 237 7.66 12.55 0.40
C ARG A 237 7.35 13.41 1.62
N TRP A 238 6.10 13.79 1.79
CA TRP A 238 5.61 14.54 2.95
C TRP A 238 4.97 13.60 3.94
N ILE A 239 5.60 13.50 5.10
CA ILE A 239 5.18 12.64 6.21
C ILE A 239 4.64 13.54 7.31
N ASN A 240 3.38 13.33 7.67
CA ASN A 240 2.75 13.87 8.87
C ASN A 240 2.54 12.69 9.81
N SER A 241 3.23 12.70 10.95
CA SER A 241 3.31 11.59 11.88
C SER A 241 2.24 11.57 12.96
N GLY A 242 1.35 12.56 12.98
CA GLY A 242 0.21 12.51 13.88
C GLY A 242 0.65 12.50 15.34
N ALA A 243 0.15 11.55 16.13
CA ALA A 243 0.43 11.49 17.56
C ALA A 243 0.94 10.11 17.96
N GLY A 244 2.16 10.02 18.46
CA GLY A 244 2.79 8.73 18.71
C GLY A 244 4.24 8.85 19.16
N ASN A 245 4.87 7.70 19.39
CA ASN A 245 6.33 7.59 19.35
C ASN A 245 6.71 6.90 18.03
N ASP A 246 6.88 7.69 16.98
CA ASP A 246 6.91 7.17 15.62
C ASP A 246 8.32 6.82 15.15
N VAL A 247 8.42 5.86 14.23
CA VAL A 247 9.70 5.40 13.69
C VAL A 247 9.75 5.53 12.18
N TYR A 248 10.66 6.37 11.69
CA TYR A 248 10.91 6.50 10.25
C TYR A 248 12.19 5.75 9.89
N GLU A 249 12.05 4.68 9.11
CA GLU A 249 13.14 3.83 8.68
C GLU A 249 13.48 4.10 7.20
N PHE A 250 14.70 4.55 6.92
CA PHE A 250 15.15 4.80 5.54
C PHE A 250 16.35 3.94 5.20
N THR A 251 16.23 3.15 4.12
CA THR A 251 17.40 2.56 3.45
C THR A 251 17.78 3.46 2.28
N LEU A 252 18.89 4.18 2.43
CA LEU A 252 19.29 5.21 1.47
C LEU A 252 19.90 4.58 0.21
N SER A 253 19.44 5.05 -0.95
CA SER A 253 19.96 4.71 -2.27
C SER A 253 20.48 5.99 -2.96
N PRO A 254 21.67 6.49 -2.58
CA PRO A 254 22.24 7.71 -3.17
C PRO A 254 22.50 7.52 -4.67
N ASP A 255 21.98 8.43 -5.47
CA ASP A 255 22.05 8.43 -6.93
C ASP A 255 22.53 9.79 -7.47
N GLU A 256 22.33 10.04 -8.76
CA GLU A 256 22.73 11.31 -9.38
C GLU A 256 21.94 12.53 -8.88
N ASN A 257 20.76 12.32 -8.29
CA ASN A 257 19.94 13.40 -7.72
C ASN A 257 20.48 13.89 -6.38
N ALA A 258 21.30 13.07 -5.70
CA ALA A 258 22.00 13.42 -4.47
C ALA A 258 23.26 14.29 -4.70
N GLN A 259 23.44 14.85 -5.90
CA GLN A 259 24.52 15.79 -6.17
C GLN A 259 24.31 17.10 -5.41
N HIS A 260 25.40 17.64 -4.86
CA HIS A 260 25.38 18.89 -4.12
C HIS A 260 25.10 20.08 -5.05
N PHE A 261 24.02 20.84 -4.81
CA PHE A 261 23.66 22.03 -5.60
C PHE A 261 24.38 23.32 -5.11
N ASP A 262 24.20 24.43 -5.83
CA ASP A 262 25.06 25.63 -5.82
C ASP A 262 25.16 26.38 -4.47
N ASP A 263 24.31 26.11 -3.47
CA ASP A 263 24.45 26.63 -2.09
C ASP A 263 23.56 25.86 -1.07
N PRO A 264 24.10 24.83 -0.37
CA PRO A 264 23.33 24.02 0.58
C PRO A 264 22.92 24.82 1.83
N ASP A 265 23.68 25.87 2.17
CA ASP A 265 23.34 26.75 3.29
C ASP A 265 22.11 27.62 2.97
N ALA A 266 21.80 27.82 1.69
CA ALA A 266 20.66 28.61 1.24
C ALA A 266 19.41 27.74 1.11
N MET A 267 19.42 26.73 0.24
CA MET A 267 18.22 25.99 -0.16
C MET A 267 18.06 24.61 0.49
N GLY A 268 19.09 24.12 1.19
CA GLY A 268 19.10 22.77 1.78
C GLY A 268 19.79 21.75 0.88
N TYR A 269 19.82 20.50 1.33
CA TYR A 269 20.28 19.35 0.54
C TYR A 269 19.10 18.63 -0.14
N ALA A 270 19.39 17.82 -1.16
CA ALA A 270 18.40 16.95 -1.77
C ALA A 270 17.76 16.01 -0.72
N HIS A 271 16.44 15.92 -0.70
CA HIS A 271 15.69 15.24 0.35
C HIS A 271 15.24 13.85 -0.08
N ALA A 272 15.44 12.84 0.77
CA ALA A 272 14.76 11.55 0.67
C ALA A 272 13.31 11.63 1.19
N ALA A 273 13.09 12.47 2.21
CA ALA A 273 11.79 12.75 2.80
C ALA A 273 11.81 14.06 3.60
N ILE A 274 10.62 14.62 3.82
CA ILE A 274 10.37 15.72 4.75
C ILE A 274 9.31 15.25 5.76
N ILE A 275 9.66 15.31 7.05
CA ILE A 275 8.78 15.01 8.16
C ILE A 275 8.26 16.33 8.73
N LEU A 276 6.94 16.48 8.83
CA LEU A 276 6.31 17.76 9.11
C LEU A 276 6.25 18.09 10.60
N ASP A 277 6.12 17.09 11.45
CA ASP A 277 5.67 17.16 12.85
C ASP A 277 6.55 16.40 13.86
N PHE A 278 7.75 15.99 13.45
CA PHE A 278 8.73 15.27 14.29
C PHE A 278 8.87 15.82 15.74
N GLU A 279 8.58 14.95 16.72
CA GLU A 279 8.67 15.20 18.16
C GLU A 279 9.93 14.58 18.77
N ALA A 280 10.93 15.43 19.03
CA ALA A 280 12.21 14.99 19.56
C ALA A 280 12.12 14.35 20.96
N GLY A 281 12.74 13.19 21.12
CA GLY A 281 12.70 12.37 22.32
C GLY A 281 11.51 11.40 22.40
N GLU A 282 10.55 11.52 21.49
CA GLU A 282 9.43 10.58 21.31
C GLU A 282 9.66 9.80 20.00
N ASP A 283 9.84 10.52 18.90
CA ASP A 283 10.08 9.93 17.58
C ASP A 283 11.54 9.52 17.34
N ARG A 284 11.71 8.59 16.39
CA ARG A 284 13.03 8.06 16.00
C ARG A 284 13.23 8.03 14.50
N LEU A 285 14.40 8.49 14.08
CA LEU A 285 14.90 8.34 12.71
C LEU A 285 15.91 7.20 12.66
N VAL A 286 15.59 6.12 11.97
CA VAL A 286 16.46 4.96 11.77
C VAL A 286 16.93 4.93 10.32
N VAL A 287 18.24 4.94 10.08
CA VAL A 287 18.78 5.04 8.73
C VAL A 287 19.81 3.96 8.47
N ASP A 288 19.63 3.24 7.38
CA ASP A 288 20.64 2.38 6.76
C ASP A 288 21.27 3.13 5.57
N PRO A 289 22.43 3.79 5.77
CA PRO A 289 23.13 4.46 4.69
C PRO A 289 24.03 3.52 3.88
N TYR A 290 24.06 2.21 4.15
CA TYR A 290 25.05 1.29 3.60
C TYR A 290 24.46 0.31 2.58
N SER A 291 23.31 -0.28 2.88
CA SER A 291 22.83 -1.47 2.17
C SER A 291 22.56 -1.23 0.68
N LEU A 292 22.15 -0.03 0.30
CA LEU A 292 21.88 0.36 -1.10
C LEU A 292 22.80 1.48 -1.60
N ALA A 293 23.99 1.65 -1.00
CA ALA A 293 24.93 2.71 -1.40
C ALA A 293 25.55 2.52 -2.79
N GLY A 294 25.44 1.34 -3.41
CA GLY A 294 26.06 1.05 -4.71
C GLY A 294 27.58 1.26 -4.68
N ASP A 295 28.09 2.09 -5.60
CA ASP A 295 29.51 2.50 -5.63
C ASP A 295 29.82 3.68 -4.69
N ALA A 296 28.80 4.27 -4.05
CA ALA A 296 28.97 5.30 -3.05
C ALA A 296 29.51 4.69 -1.75
N THR A 297 30.35 5.45 -1.03
CA THR A 297 30.85 5.08 0.29
C THR A 297 30.41 6.11 1.30
N TYR A 298 29.60 5.69 2.28
CA TYR A 298 29.15 6.54 3.37
C TYR A 298 30.33 7.03 4.23
N THR A 299 30.37 8.35 4.50
CA THR A 299 31.47 9.03 5.21
C THR A 299 31.07 9.62 6.56
N GLY A 300 29.77 9.77 6.81
CA GLY A 300 29.23 10.31 8.05
C GLY A 300 27.94 11.08 7.82
N HIS A 301 27.32 11.54 8.91
CA HIS A 301 26.17 12.43 8.87
C HIS A 301 26.39 13.65 9.75
N GLU A 302 25.63 14.71 9.48
CA GLU A 302 25.58 15.91 10.29
C GLU A 302 24.16 16.48 10.39
N LEU A 303 23.97 17.38 11.35
CA LEU A 303 22.75 18.15 11.51
C LEU A 303 22.99 19.57 11.03
N THR A 304 22.20 20.03 10.06
CA THR A 304 22.27 21.41 9.54
C THR A 304 20.91 22.10 9.58
N LEU A 305 20.91 23.42 9.40
CA LEU A 305 19.73 24.26 9.30
C LEU A 305 19.76 24.96 7.95
N ALA A 306 18.82 24.65 7.07
CA ALA A 306 18.66 25.34 5.81
C ALA A 306 18.08 26.73 6.06
N ASN A 307 18.86 27.78 5.72
CA ASN A 307 18.53 29.13 6.17
C ASN A 307 17.28 29.72 5.50
N SER A 308 16.95 29.33 4.27
CA SER A 308 15.79 29.87 3.55
C SER A 308 14.47 29.19 3.91
N THR A 309 14.48 27.88 4.16
CA THR A 309 13.29 27.08 4.50
C THR A 309 13.05 27.05 6.01
N GLY A 310 14.12 27.13 6.81
CA GLY A 310 14.09 26.94 8.25
C GLY A 310 14.05 25.47 8.69
N TYR A 311 14.13 24.54 7.72
CA TYR A 311 14.17 23.11 7.99
C TYR A 311 15.46 22.73 8.69
N GLN A 312 15.37 21.75 9.58
CA GLN A 312 16.55 21.09 10.10
C GLN A 312 16.74 19.79 9.32
N GLU A 313 17.97 19.54 8.87
CA GLU A 313 18.28 18.42 8.00
C GLU A 313 19.28 17.50 8.68
N VAL A 314 19.01 16.19 8.62
CA VAL A 314 20.01 15.15 8.86
C VAL A 314 20.61 14.80 7.51
N VAL A 315 21.86 15.21 7.29
CA VAL A 315 22.54 15.08 5.99
C VAL A 315 23.50 13.92 6.05
N PHE A 316 23.37 12.97 5.13
CA PHE A 316 24.18 11.77 4.98
C PHE A 316 25.14 11.96 3.80
N HIS A 317 26.45 11.92 4.08
CA HIS A 317 27.49 12.24 3.11
C HIS A 317 28.16 10.99 2.55
N TYR A 318 28.42 11.02 1.24
CA TYR A 318 29.04 9.92 0.50
C TYR A 318 30.16 10.40 -0.40
N THR A 319 31.19 9.56 -0.57
CA THR A 319 32.12 9.68 -1.70
C THR A 319 31.65 8.77 -2.83
N HIS A 320 31.76 9.20 -4.08
CA HIS A 320 31.42 8.38 -5.24
C HIS A 320 32.49 8.53 -6.34
N PRO A 321 32.87 7.46 -7.07
CA PRO A 321 33.89 7.53 -8.12
C PRO A 321 33.57 8.52 -9.25
N ASP A 322 32.30 8.62 -9.61
CA ASP A 322 31.82 9.48 -10.70
C ASP A 322 31.42 10.90 -10.25
N TYR A 323 31.24 11.11 -8.94
CA TYR A 323 30.89 12.42 -8.35
C TYR A 323 32.00 12.87 -7.40
N PRO A 324 33.04 13.57 -7.91
CA PRO A 324 34.23 13.91 -7.14
C PRO A 324 33.99 14.90 -6.00
N GLU A 325 32.87 15.65 -6.05
CA GLU A 325 32.43 16.55 -4.98
C GLU A 325 31.67 15.80 -3.87
N GLY A 326 31.36 14.51 -4.09
CA GLY A 326 30.56 13.68 -3.19
C GLY A 326 29.07 13.72 -3.54
N LEU A 327 28.30 12.92 -2.80
CA LEU A 327 26.84 12.93 -2.81
C LEU A 327 26.35 13.20 -1.38
N ALA A 328 25.20 13.87 -1.26
CA ALA A 328 24.56 14.16 0.00
C ALA A 328 23.05 13.93 -0.13
N VAL A 329 22.52 13.07 0.74
CA VAL A 329 21.09 12.80 0.87
C VAL A 329 20.66 13.30 2.22
N SER A 330 19.50 13.94 2.33
CA SER A 330 19.00 14.43 3.60
C SER A 330 17.61 13.91 3.94
N VAL A 331 17.33 13.81 5.24
CA VAL A 331 15.95 13.76 5.76
C VAL A 331 15.72 15.07 6.50
N ALA A 332 14.69 15.81 6.10
CA ALA A 332 14.37 17.11 6.67
C ALA A 332 13.23 17.02 7.67
N VAL A 333 13.28 17.83 8.73
CA VAL A 333 12.18 18.06 9.66
C VAL A 333 11.77 19.54 9.63
N THR A 334 10.47 19.81 9.51
CA THR A 334 9.97 21.20 9.36
C THR A 334 9.56 21.82 10.68
N SER A 335 9.10 21.01 11.63
CA SER A 335 8.80 21.42 12.99
C SER A 335 9.59 20.55 13.98
N GLY A 336 9.60 20.96 15.24
CA GLY A 336 10.50 20.37 16.23
C GLY A 336 11.98 20.62 15.93
N ARG A 337 12.83 19.86 16.63
CA ARG A 337 14.28 19.82 16.40
C ARG A 337 14.79 18.42 16.65
N ILE A 338 15.17 17.72 15.59
CA ILE A 338 15.82 16.42 15.71
C ILE A 338 17.20 16.57 16.36
N THR A 339 17.53 15.65 17.26
CA THR A 339 18.80 15.58 17.98
C THR A 339 19.56 14.32 17.60
N ALA A 340 20.83 14.25 17.99
CA ALA A 340 21.64 13.06 17.75
C ALA A 340 21.18 11.83 18.55
N GLU A 341 20.36 12.01 19.60
CA GLU A 341 19.82 10.89 20.39
C GLU A 341 18.62 10.23 19.70
N ASP A 342 17.95 10.95 18.81
CA ASP A 342 16.79 10.49 18.05
C ASP A 342 17.19 9.74 16.76
N ILE A 343 18.49 9.70 16.44
CA ILE A 343 19.02 9.14 15.19
C ILE A 343 19.75 7.82 15.48
N GLU A 344 19.31 6.76 14.82
CA GLU A 344 19.97 5.46 14.81
C GLU A 344 20.52 5.14 13.43
N ILE A 345 21.82 4.81 13.36
CA ILE A 345 22.45 4.32 12.14
C ILE A 345 22.53 2.79 12.18
N THR A 346 21.97 2.13 11.17
CA THR A 346 21.94 0.67 11.02
C THR A 346 22.72 0.24 9.76
N GLY A 347 22.67 -1.04 9.37
CA GLY A 347 23.26 -1.54 8.12
C GLY A 347 24.78 -1.61 8.05
N ALA A 348 25.51 -1.12 9.06
CA ALA A 348 26.96 -1.08 9.04
C ALA A 348 27.57 -2.48 8.80
N PRO A 349 28.50 -2.63 7.84
CA PRO A 349 29.11 -3.93 7.56
C PRO A 349 29.85 -4.43 8.81
N THR A 350 29.63 -5.70 9.15
CA THR A 350 30.31 -6.32 10.30
C THR A 350 31.82 -6.21 10.11
N PRO A 351 32.59 -5.67 11.09
CA PRO A 351 34.03 -5.58 10.96
C PRO A 351 34.60 -6.97 10.66
N ALA A 352 35.38 -7.08 9.58
CA ALA A 352 36.05 -8.34 9.25
C ALA A 352 36.93 -8.75 10.45
N ALA A 353 36.62 -9.92 11.02
CA ALA A 353 37.33 -10.50 12.16
C ALA A 353 38.77 -10.91 11.83
#